data_AF-A0A0D3L1J0-F1
#
_entry.id   AF-A0A0D3L1J0-F1
#
_cell.length_a   1.000
_cell.length_b   1.000
_cell.length_c   1.000
_cell.angle_alpha   90.00
_cell.angle_beta   90.00
_cell.angle_gamma   90.00
#
_symmetry.space_group_name_H-M   'P 1'
#
loop_
_entity.id
_entity.type
_entity.pdbx_description
1 polymer ?
#
loop_
_entity_poly.entity_id
_entity_poly.type
_entity_poly.pdbx_seq_one_letter_code
_entity_poly.pdbx_strand_id
1 'polypeptide(L)'
;MALLWATRARLTQHTQRRGTVLRTPALGATRAATAAATKHSRAEGGAKPLQSFDHSVSFEDIRGAFERDGAVVVRGMLDQVDVEALRRETAQSFESAMPGTKAAALSAVDAHVAAFWGGNTVRFTRLAARSRTFLNRVLVHPLLLRMADAELLPHCTSYWMNTGQMMCLGPGERAQWLHRDALNWPHFCASPASPAATFLASTRTPIHRFIVRHQ
;
A
#
# COMPACT_ATOMS: atom_id res chain seq x y z
N MET A 1 18.68 5.54 -2.06
CA MET A 1 17.50 5.62 -2.95
C MET A 1 16.25 5.31 -2.12
N ALA A 2 15.60 6.34 -1.59
CA ALA A 2 14.30 6.23 -0.94
C ALA A 2 13.22 6.38 -2.01
N LEU A 3 12.32 5.38 -2.12
CA LEU A 3 11.11 5.45 -2.94
C LEU A 3 9.93 5.65 -2.01
N LEU A 4 9.15 6.71 -2.23
CA LEU A 4 7.84 6.84 -1.61
C LEU A 4 6.76 6.29 -2.55
N TRP A 5 5.89 5.40 -2.06
CA TRP A 5 4.69 4.92 -2.74
C TRP A 5 3.46 5.48 -2.02
N ALA A 6 2.57 6.15 -2.75
CA ALA A 6 1.23 6.47 -2.27
C ALA A 6 0.21 5.71 -3.14
N THR A 7 -0.92 5.24 -2.58
CA THR A 7 -2.02 4.63 -3.38
C THR A 7 -3.36 5.35 -3.18
N ARG A 8 -4.09 5.59 -4.28
CA ARG A 8 -5.49 6.05 -4.36
C ARG A 8 -6.21 5.20 -5.41
N ALA A 9 -7.19 4.41 -5.03
CA ALA A 9 -7.92 3.59 -6.00
C ALA A 9 -9.07 4.40 -6.65
N ARG A 10 -9.02 4.59 -7.97
CA ARG A 10 -10.20 4.92 -8.79
C ARG A 10 -10.24 4.01 -10.01
N LEU A 11 -11.24 3.15 -10.09
CA LEU A 11 -11.58 2.43 -11.32
C LEU A 11 -12.43 3.35 -12.19
N THR A 12 -11.95 3.66 -13.39
CA THR A 12 -12.77 4.26 -14.45
C THR A 12 -13.79 3.21 -14.92
N GLN A 13 -15.08 3.45 -14.65
CA GLN A 13 -16.15 2.63 -15.21
C GLN A 13 -16.48 3.13 -16.62
N HIS A 14 -16.36 2.27 -17.62
CA HIS A 14 -17.02 2.45 -18.92
C HIS A 14 -18.53 2.22 -18.73
N THR A 15 -19.32 3.27 -18.97
CA THR A 15 -20.78 3.24 -18.94
C THR A 15 -21.33 2.43 -20.12
N GLN A 16 -21.87 1.24 -19.85
CA GLN A 16 -22.72 0.53 -20.79
C GLN A 16 -24.17 1.01 -20.61
N ARG A 17 -24.73 1.66 -21.64
CA ARG A 17 -26.09 2.21 -21.65
C ARG A 17 -27.14 1.12 -21.38
N ARG A 18 -28.05 1.40 -20.44
CA ARG A 18 -29.29 0.62 -20.22
C ARG A 18 -30.26 0.83 -21.38
N GLY A 19 -30.68 -0.26 -22.02
CA GLY A 19 -31.87 -0.32 -22.85
C GLY A 19 -33.01 -0.98 -22.05
N THR A 20 -34.08 -0.24 -21.83
CA THR A 20 -35.32 -0.68 -21.18
C THR A 20 -36.23 -1.35 -22.19
N VAL A 21 -36.73 -2.56 -21.93
CA VAL A 21 -38.05 -3.01 -22.42
C VAL A 21 -38.71 -3.91 -21.36
N LEU A 22 -39.91 -3.52 -20.93
CA LEU A 22 -40.83 -4.27 -20.08
C LEU A 22 -41.60 -5.34 -20.88
N ARG A 23 -41.81 -6.53 -20.31
CA ARG A 23 -43.09 -7.29 -20.31
C ARG A 23 -42.96 -8.67 -19.62
N THR A 24 -43.88 -8.96 -18.71
CA THR A 24 -44.37 -10.30 -18.28
C THR A 24 -45.64 -10.63 -19.09
N PRO A 25 -46.24 -11.85 -19.13
CA PRO A 25 -46.09 -13.03 -18.24
C PRO A 25 -46.10 -14.44 -18.91
N ALA A 26 -45.89 -15.51 -18.13
CA ALA A 26 -46.66 -16.79 -18.09
C ALA A 26 -45.80 -18.02 -17.70
N LEU A 27 -46.39 -18.92 -16.88
CA LEU A 27 -45.83 -20.20 -16.42
C LEU A 27 -45.72 -21.24 -17.56
N GLY A 28 -44.67 -22.06 -17.54
CA GLY A 28 -44.66 -23.37 -18.21
C GLY A 28 -43.28 -23.90 -18.63
N ALA A 29 -43.01 -25.14 -18.22
CA ALA A 29 -42.06 -26.12 -18.76
C ALA A 29 -40.54 -25.95 -18.48
N THR A 30 -40.04 -26.94 -17.74
CA THR A 30 -38.64 -27.31 -17.48
C THR A 30 -37.89 -27.63 -18.79
N ARG A 31 -36.77 -26.96 -19.06
CA ARG A 31 -35.71 -27.45 -19.94
C ARG A 31 -34.36 -27.10 -19.34
N ALA A 32 -33.54 -28.12 -19.11
CA ALA A 32 -32.15 -27.98 -18.71
C ALA A 32 -31.39 -27.18 -19.78
N ALA A 33 -30.92 -25.99 -19.42
CA ALA A 33 -30.04 -25.19 -20.24
C ALA A 33 -28.59 -25.56 -19.89
N THR A 34 -27.90 -26.21 -20.83
CA THR A 34 -26.45 -26.36 -20.83
C THR A 34 -25.82 -24.98 -20.94
N ALA A 35 -25.16 -24.53 -19.87
CA ALA A 35 -24.38 -23.30 -19.86
C ALA A 35 -23.13 -23.49 -20.73
N ALA A 36 -23.17 -22.98 -21.96
CA ALA A 36 -21.97 -22.79 -22.76
C ALA A 36 -21.09 -21.76 -22.06
N ALA A 37 -19.94 -22.20 -21.54
CA ALA A 37 -18.91 -21.34 -20.98
C ALA A 37 -18.46 -20.33 -22.04
N THR A 38 -18.96 -19.10 -21.95
CA THR A 38 -18.38 -17.97 -22.65
C THR A 38 -16.98 -17.76 -22.09
N LYS A 39 -15.95 -18.08 -22.88
CA LYS A 39 -14.58 -17.67 -22.60
C LYS A 39 -14.55 -16.15 -22.57
N HIS A 40 -14.61 -15.57 -21.38
CA HIS A 40 -14.15 -14.20 -21.19
C HIS A 40 -12.64 -14.21 -21.45
N SER A 41 -12.24 -13.80 -22.64
CA SER A 41 -10.85 -13.47 -22.94
C SER A 41 -10.45 -12.37 -21.96
N ARG A 42 -9.63 -12.74 -20.97
CA ARG A 42 -8.97 -11.79 -20.09
C ARG A 42 -8.17 -10.87 -20.99
N ALA A 43 -8.58 -9.60 -21.09
CA ALA A 43 -7.80 -8.60 -21.78
C ALA A 43 -6.41 -8.60 -21.13
N GLU A 44 -5.38 -8.89 -21.93
CA GLU A 44 -3.98 -8.74 -21.56
C GLU A 44 -3.65 -7.25 -21.49
N GLY A 45 -4.19 -6.56 -20.48
CA GLY A 45 -3.74 -5.23 -20.10
C GLY A 45 -2.55 -5.38 -19.17
N GLY A 46 -1.33 -5.39 -19.72
CA GLY A 46 -0.12 -5.27 -18.90
C GLY A 46 -0.23 -4.02 -18.04
N ALA A 47 -0.04 -4.16 -16.72
CA ALA A 47 -0.13 -3.04 -15.80
C ALA A 47 0.85 -1.93 -16.24
N LYS A 48 0.32 -0.73 -16.48
CA LYS A 48 1.15 0.44 -16.84
C LYS A 48 2.18 0.67 -15.72
N PRO A 49 3.47 0.90 -16.06
CA PRO A 49 4.48 1.18 -15.04
C PRO A 49 4.14 2.46 -14.27
N LEU A 50 4.43 2.46 -12.97
CA LEU A 50 4.26 3.64 -12.13
C LEU A 50 5.16 4.77 -12.61
N GLN A 51 4.63 5.99 -12.61
CA GLN A 51 5.42 7.19 -12.88
C GLN A 51 6.45 7.40 -11.77
N SER A 52 7.65 7.83 -12.15
CA SER A 52 8.75 8.01 -11.19
C SER A 52 9.47 9.33 -11.40
N PHE A 53 9.39 10.20 -10.40
CA PHE A 53 9.93 11.56 -10.41
C PHE A 53 11.10 11.71 -9.43
N ASP A 54 11.93 12.71 -9.67
CA ASP A 54 12.77 13.27 -8.62
C ASP A 54 11.94 14.18 -7.70
N HIS A 55 12.32 14.30 -6.43
CA HIS A 55 11.63 15.17 -5.46
C HIS A 55 11.61 16.66 -5.83
N SER A 56 12.50 17.11 -6.72
CA SER A 56 12.58 18.49 -7.21
C SER A 56 11.59 18.81 -8.33
N VAL A 57 10.91 17.80 -8.90
CA VAL A 57 9.85 17.99 -9.88
C VAL A 57 8.69 18.76 -9.25
N SER A 58 7.95 19.51 -10.07
CA SER A 58 6.78 20.26 -9.59
C SER A 58 5.80 19.36 -8.85
N PHE A 59 5.21 19.90 -7.79
CA PHE A 59 4.19 19.17 -7.04
C PHE A 59 2.96 18.88 -7.90
N GLU A 60 2.62 19.79 -8.81
CA GLU A 60 1.49 19.66 -9.71
C GLU A 60 1.64 18.43 -10.62
N ASP A 61 2.85 18.16 -11.12
CA ASP A 61 3.14 16.96 -11.91
C ASP A 61 3.08 15.69 -11.06
N ILE A 62 3.69 15.71 -9.86
CA ILE A 62 3.68 14.56 -8.92
C ILE A 62 2.24 14.23 -8.52
N ARG A 63 1.46 15.24 -8.11
CA ARG A 63 0.06 15.10 -7.72
C ARG A 63 -0.81 14.69 -8.90
N GLY A 64 -0.63 15.29 -10.07
CA GLY A 64 -1.39 14.94 -11.27
C GLY A 64 -1.16 13.48 -11.69
N ALA A 65 0.06 12.96 -11.56
CA ALA A 65 0.34 11.55 -11.75
C ALA A 65 -0.31 10.67 -10.68
N PHE A 66 -0.23 11.07 -9.40
CA PHE A 66 -0.86 10.36 -8.29
C PHE A 66 -2.39 10.28 -8.43
N GLU A 67 -3.05 11.38 -8.79
CA GLU A 67 -4.51 11.44 -8.95
C GLU A 67 -5.02 10.54 -10.08
N ARG A 68 -4.25 10.47 -11.17
CA ARG A 68 -4.59 9.68 -12.36
C ARG A 68 -4.29 8.19 -12.19
N ASP A 69 -3.07 7.88 -11.77
CA ASP A 69 -2.57 6.50 -11.75
C ASP A 69 -2.82 5.82 -10.39
N GLY A 70 -3.30 6.59 -9.41
CA GLY A 70 -3.46 6.16 -8.03
C GLY A 70 -2.14 6.07 -7.29
N ALA A 71 -0.99 6.04 -7.98
CA ALA A 71 0.30 5.89 -7.34
C ALA A 71 1.44 6.54 -8.12
N VAL A 72 2.44 6.99 -7.37
CA VAL A 72 3.66 7.61 -7.90
C VAL A 72 4.86 7.17 -7.08
N VAL A 73 6.04 7.13 -7.73
CA VAL A 73 7.33 6.99 -7.06
C VAL A 73 8.03 8.34 -7.04
N VAL A 74 8.41 8.83 -5.86
CA VAL A 74 9.28 10.01 -5.74
C VAL A 74 10.63 9.60 -5.18
N ARG A 75 11.70 9.93 -5.91
CA ARG A 75 13.10 9.65 -5.56
C ARG A 75 13.73 10.86 -4.89
N GLY A 76 14.72 10.63 -4.03
CA GLY A 76 15.51 11.72 -3.43
C GLY A 76 14.80 12.47 -2.31
N MET A 77 13.67 11.98 -1.79
CA MET A 77 12.98 12.61 -0.65
C MET A 77 13.80 12.60 0.66
N LEU A 78 14.79 11.72 0.75
CA LEU A 78 15.75 11.68 1.85
C LEU A 78 17.13 11.55 1.24
N ASP A 79 18.07 12.36 1.75
CA ASP A 79 19.46 12.19 1.40
C ASP A 79 20.04 10.91 2.03
N GLN A 80 21.26 10.56 1.63
CA GLN A 80 21.89 9.35 2.10
C GLN A 80 22.24 9.40 3.60
N VAL A 81 22.48 10.60 4.14
CA VAL A 81 22.81 10.82 5.56
C VAL A 81 21.58 10.51 6.43
N ASP A 82 20.41 11.01 6.04
CA ASP A 82 19.13 10.76 6.72
C ASP A 82 18.74 9.28 6.61
N VAL A 83 18.96 8.64 5.46
CA VAL A 83 18.72 7.20 5.29
C VAL A 83 19.61 6.37 6.23
N GLU A 84 20.89 6.72 6.35
CA GLU A 84 21.81 6.03 7.26
C GLU A 84 21.50 6.30 8.72
N ALA A 85 21.09 7.53 9.06
CA ALA A 85 20.64 7.87 10.41
C ALA A 85 19.40 7.07 10.81
N LEU A 86 18.38 7.00 9.94
CA LEU A 86 17.18 6.16 10.15
C LEU A 86 17.55 4.71 10.43
N ARG A 87 18.48 4.15 9.65
CA ARG A 87 18.95 2.77 9.86
C ARG A 87 19.62 2.59 11.21
N ARG A 88 20.56 3.47 11.58
CA ARG A 88 21.25 3.41 12.88
C ARG A 88 20.28 3.53 14.04
N GLU A 89 19.39 4.53 14.00
CA GLU A 89 18.43 4.81 15.08
C GLU A 89 17.40 3.67 15.25
N THR A 90 17.11 2.92 14.19
CA THR A 90 16.16 1.80 14.23
C THR A 90 16.82 0.42 14.36
N ALA A 91 18.15 0.32 14.31
CA ALA A 91 18.90 -0.95 14.32
C ALA A 91 18.56 -1.84 15.53
N GLN A 92 18.64 -1.29 16.74
CA GLN A 92 18.30 -2.04 17.96
C GLN A 92 16.83 -2.53 17.95
N SER A 93 15.91 -1.72 17.38
CA SER A 93 14.50 -2.10 17.26
C SER A 93 14.30 -3.24 16.27
N PHE A 94 15.09 -3.27 15.20
CA PHE A 94 15.11 -4.36 14.24
C PHE A 94 15.71 -5.64 14.84
N GLU A 95 16.86 -5.55 15.49
CA GLU A 95 17.58 -6.69 16.09
C GLU A 95 16.79 -7.37 17.22
N SER A 96 16.02 -6.59 18.00
CA SER A 96 15.21 -7.12 19.10
C SER A 96 13.82 -7.59 18.67
N ALA A 97 13.39 -7.30 17.44
CA ALA A 97 12.08 -7.69 16.96
C ALA A 97 12.10 -9.10 16.37
N MET A 98 11.19 -9.95 16.84
CA MET A 98 10.99 -11.28 16.29
C MET A 98 10.27 -11.20 14.94
N PRO A 99 10.70 -11.96 13.90
CA PRO A 99 9.95 -12.10 12.66
C PRO A 99 8.55 -12.68 12.89
N GLY A 100 7.63 -12.33 12.00
CA GLY A 100 6.24 -12.78 12.04
C GLY A 100 5.38 -11.99 13.02
N THR A 101 4.19 -12.52 13.32
CA THR A 101 3.27 -11.93 14.30
C THR A 101 2.95 -12.92 15.41
N LYS A 102 2.94 -12.42 16.65
CA LYS A 102 2.45 -13.19 17.81
C LYS A 102 0.92 -13.38 17.77
N ALA A 103 0.22 -12.60 16.94
CA ALA A 103 -1.23 -12.67 16.81
C ALA A 103 -1.68 -14.06 16.33
N ALA A 104 -0.87 -14.78 15.55
CA ALA A 104 -1.22 -16.03 14.86
C ALA A 104 -1.91 -17.11 15.72
N ALA A 105 -1.72 -17.09 17.05
CA ALA A 105 -2.26 -18.07 17.98
C ALA A 105 -3.56 -17.65 18.70
N LEU A 106 -4.10 -16.45 18.43
CA LEU A 106 -5.18 -15.87 19.26
C LEU A 106 -6.59 -15.99 18.64
N SER A 107 -6.72 -16.00 17.31
CA SER A 107 -8.01 -16.20 16.62
C SER A 107 -7.84 -16.54 15.13
N ALA A 108 -8.94 -16.93 14.46
CA ALA A 108 -8.95 -17.12 13.01
C ALA A 108 -8.66 -15.82 12.22
N VAL A 109 -9.08 -14.66 12.76
CA VAL A 109 -8.73 -13.35 12.21
C VAL A 109 -7.22 -13.15 12.28
N ASP A 110 -6.62 -13.54 13.39
CA ASP A 110 -5.18 -13.39 13.57
C ASP A 110 -4.35 -14.37 12.72
N ALA A 111 -4.89 -15.56 12.42
CA ALA A 111 -4.27 -16.48 11.47
C ALA A 111 -4.23 -15.90 10.05
N HIS A 112 -5.29 -15.18 9.63
CA HIS A 112 -5.31 -14.48 8.35
C HIS A 112 -4.27 -13.35 8.30
N VAL A 113 -4.18 -12.56 9.38
CA VAL A 113 -3.16 -11.52 9.53
C VAL A 113 -1.75 -12.10 9.51
N ALA A 114 -1.52 -13.25 10.16
CA ALA A 114 -0.22 -13.92 10.15
C ALA A 114 0.18 -14.42 8.76
N ALA A 115 -0.77 -15.02 8.03
CA ALA A 115 -0.54 -15.46 6.65
C ALA A 115 -0.24 -14.28 5.71
N PHE A 116 -0.86 -13.12 5.98
CA PHE A 116 -0.63 -11.87 5.24
C PHE A 116 0.72 -11.25 5.56
N TRP A 117 1.09 -11.16 6.84
CA TRP A 117 2.31 -10.49 7.28
C TRP A 117 3.58 -11.26 6.93
N GLY A 118 3.47 -12.59 6.81
CA GLY A 118 4.61 -13.45 6.54
C GLY A 118 5.34 -13.89 7.81
N GLY A 119 5.93 -15.07 7.76
CA GLY A 119 6.63 -15.67 8.91
C GLY A 119 8.05 -15.14 9.12
N ASN A 120 8.64 -14.54 8.09
CA ASN A 120 10.01 -14.04 8.08
C ASN A 120 10.06 -12.52 7.86
N THR A 121 9.00 -11.80 8.19
CA THR A 121 8.95 -10.34 8.12
C THR A 121 9.07 -9.74 9.52
N VAL A 122 10.08 -8.89 9.71
CA VAL A 122 10.22 -8.11 10.95
C VAL A 122 9.38 -6.84 10.81
N ARG A 123 8.48 -6.61 11.78
CA ARG A 123 7.62 -5.41 11.83
C ARG A 123 7.71 -4.75 13.19
N PHE A 124 7.90 -3.43 13.20
CA PHE A 124 7.77 -2.64 14.41
C PHE A 124 7.26 -1.23 14.11
N THR A 125 6.54 -0.65 15.07
CA THR A 125 5.87 0.66 14.97
C THR A 125 6.50 1.68 15.92
N ARG A 126 5.87 2.85 16.07
CA ARG A 126 6.32 3.96 16.92
C ARG A 126 7.65 4.58 16.43
N LEU A 127 7.83 4.73 15.12
CA LEU A 127 9.06 5.26 14.54
C LEU A 127 9.42 6.66 15.07
N ALA A 128 8.43 7.52 15.30
CA ALA A 128 8.64 8.84 15.90
C ALA A 128 9.27 8.79 17.30
N ALA A 129 9.01 7.73 18.08
CA ALA A 129 9.63 7.53 19.40
C ALA A 129 10.99 6.83 19.32
N ARG A 130 11.32 6.21 18.18
CA ARG A 130 12.53 5.40 17.98
C ARG A 130 13.61 6.15 17.20
N SER A 131 13.22 7.14 16.40
CA SER A 131 14.11 7.82 15.47
C SER A 131 13.81 9.32 15.43
N ARG A 132 14.81 10.12 15.80
CA ARG A 132 14.75 11.58 15.65
C ARG A 132 14.76 11.96 14.19
N THR A 133 15.47 11.23 13.33
CA THR A 133 15.41 11.45 11.89
C THR A 133 14.00 11.22 11.33
N PHE A 134 13.32 10.15 11.76
CA PHE A 134 11.93 9.94 11.35
C PHE A 134 11.04 11.10 11.81
N LEU A 135 11.12 11.49 13.08
CA LEU A 135 10.31 12.56 13.65
C LEU A 135 10.56 13.92 12.96
N ASN A 136 11.82 14.29 12.75
CA ASN A 136 12.20 15.64 12.35
C ASN A 136 12.41 15.81 10.84
N ARG A 137 12.56 14.72 10.09
CA ARG A 137 12.84 14.76 8.63
C ARG A 137 11.77 14.06 7.81
N VAL A 138 11.32 12.88 8.23
CA VAL A 138 10.36 12.08 7.45
C VAL A 138 8.93 12.53 7.73
N LEU A 139 8.51 12.51 8.99
CA LEU A 139 7.13 12.80 9.39
C LEU A 139 6.67 14.20 8.95
N VAL A 140 7.61 15.15 8.94
CA VAL A 140 7.38 16.55 8.59
C VAL A 140 7.92 16.92 7.21
N HIS A 141 8.19 15.94 6.34
CA HIS A 141 8.75 16.21 5.02
C HIS A 141 7.78 17.09 4.20
N PRO A 142 8.22 18.21 3.58
CA PRO A 142 7.34 19.17 2.91
C PRO A 142 6.44 18.55 1.84
N LEU A 143 6.98 17.66 1.01
CA LEU A 143 6.18 16.94 0.00
C LEU A 143 5.12 16.02 0.61
N LEU A 144 5.40 15.36 1.74
CA LEU A 144 4.43 14.48 2.40
C LEU A 144 3.29 15.29 2.99
N LEU A 145 3.62 16.38 3.69
CA LEU A 145 2.62 17.29 4.24
C LEU A 145 1.77 17.92 3.13
N ARG A 146 2.38 18.39 2.04
CA ARG A 146 1.65 18.99 0.92
C ARG A 146 0.72 17.99 0.21
N MET A 147 1.14 16.73 0.08
CA MET A 147 0.28 15.65 -0.44
C MET A 147 -0.87 15.33 0.54
N ALA A 148 -0.59 15.26 1.84
CA ALA A 148 -1.61 15.01 2.86
C ALA A 148 -2.62 16.16 2.94
N ASP A 149 -2.18 17.42 2.90
CA ASP A 149 -3.04 18.59 2.84
C ASP A 149 -4.00 18.53 1.66
N ALA A 150 -3.48 18.26 0.46
CA ALA A 150 -4.27 18.19 -0.77
C ALA A 150 -5.28 17.04 -0.77
N GLU A 151 -4.95 15.89 -0.17
CA GLU A 151 -5.82 14.71 -0.19
C GLU A 151 -6.79 14.63 1.00
N LEU A 152 -6.45 15.20 2.16
CA LEU A 152 -7.20 15.00 3.40
C LEU A 152 -8.00 16.25 3.81
N LEU A 153 -7.42 17.45 3.76
CA LEU A 153 -8.09 18.67 4.25
C LEU A 153 -9.37 19.07 3.48
N PRO A 154 -9.59 18.70 2.21
CA PRO A 154 -10.91 18.85 1.59
C PRO A 154 -12.01 18.01 2.24
N HIS A 155 -11.65 17.05 3.09
CA HIS A 155 -12.54 16.04 3.68
C HIS A 155 -12.49 16.01 5.21
N CYS A 156 -11.57 16.72 5.86
CA CYS A 156 -11.47 16.81 7.32
C CYS A 156 -10.89 18.16 7.78
N THR A 157 -11.17 18.54 9.03
CA THR A 157 -10.60 19.75 9.65
C THR A 157 -9.10 19.63 9.95
N SER A 158 -8.65 18.41 10.27
CA SER A 158 -7.25 18.11 10.59
C SER A 158 -6.96 16.63 10.40
N TYR A 159 -5.68 16.27 10.32
CA TYR A 159 -5.21 14.89 10.23
C TYR A 159 -3.97 14.67 11.12
N TRP A 160 -3.72 13.40 11.44
CA TRP A 160 -2.47 12.96 12.09
C TRP A 160 -1.95 11.70 11.41
N MET A 161 -0.68 11.35 11.67
CA MET A 161 -0.13 10.08 11.24
C MET A 161 -0.79 8.93 12.01
N ASN A 162 -1.45 8.01 11.30
CA ASN A 162 -2.00 6.79 11.91
C ASN A 162 -0.88 5.92 12.53
N THR A 163 0.12 5.53 11.73
CA THR A 163 1.25 4.73 12.20
C THR A 163 2.45 4.91 11.27
N GLY A 164 3.61 5.19 11.85
CA GLY A 164 4.91 4.93 11.21
C GLY A 164 5.34 3.50 11.52
N GLN A 165 5.50 2.67 10.50
CA GLN A 165 5.89 1.26 10.62
C GLN A 165 7.13 0.96 9.78
N MET A 166 8.07 0.23 10.36
CA MET A 166 9.14 -0.43 9.63
C MET A 166 8.69 -1.85 9.27
N MET A 167 8.90 -2.24 8.02
CA MET A 167 8.63 -3.59 7.50
C MET A 167 9.88 -4.09 6.79
N CYS A 168 10.57 -5.05 7.39
CA CYS A 168 11.78 -5.64 6.84
C CYS A 168 11.48 -7.07 6.42
N LEU A 169 11.41 -7.30 5.11
CA LEU A 169 11.18 -8.63 4.53
C LEU A 169 12.47 -9.45 4.63
N GLY A 170 12.40 -10.61 5.30
CA GLY A 170 13.49 -11.56 5.37
C GLY A 170 13.60 -12.43 4.11
N PRO A 171 14.69 -13.22 3.98
CA PRO A 171 14.89 -14.11 2.84
C PRO A 171 13.73 -15.09 2.62
N GLY A 172 13.33 -15.28 1.36
CA GLY A 172 12.30 -16.24 0.98
C GLY A 172 10.87 -15.85 1.37
N GLU A 173 10.65 -14.64 1.90
CA GLU A 173 9.31 -14.17 2.22
C GLU A 173 8.42 -14.07 0.96
N ARG A 174 7.15 -14.46 1.11
CA ARG A 174 6.21 -14.44 -0.02
C ARG A 174 5.74 -13.02 -0.34
N ALA A 175 5.37 -12.80 -1.59
CA ALA A 175 4.60 -11.60 -1.93
C ALA A 175 3.25 -11.61 -1.18
N GLN A 176 2.90 -10.48 -0.59
CA GLN A 176 1.55 -10.26 -0.05
C GLN A 176 0.54 -10.26 -1.20
N TRP A 177 -0.67 -10.76 -0.96
CA TRP A 177 -1.74 -10.66 -1.96
C TRP A 177 -2.18 -9.20 -2.15
N LEU A 178 -2.81 -8.92 -3.29
CA LEU A 178 -3.33 -7.60 -3.58
C LEU A 178 -4.41 -7.22 -2.56
N HIS A 179 -4.26 -6.05 -1.94
CA HIS A 179 -5.16 -5.55 -0.90
C HIS A 179 -5.23 -4.02 -0.95
N ARG A 180 -6.18 -3.46 -0.22
CA ARG A 180 -6.22 -2.04 0.13
C ARG A 180 -5.83 -1.88 1.59
N ASP A 181 -4.94 -0.95 1.89
CA ASP A 181 -4.56 -0.67 3.28
C ASP A 181 -5.73 -0.21 4.16
N ALA A 182 -6.73 0.42 3.55
CA ALA A 182 -7.96 0.81 4.25
C ALA A 182 -8.80 -0.38 4.75
N LEU A 183 -8.48 -1.62 4.38
CA LEU A 183 -9.10 -2.81 4.97
C LEU A 183 -8.80 -2.94 6.47
N ASN A 184 -7.86 -2.16 7.02
CA ASN A 184 -7.73 -1.95 8.46
C ASN A 184 -8.98 -1.32 9.10
N TRP A 185 -9.78 -0.58 8.31
CA TRP A 185 -11.09 -0.05 8.71
C TRP A 185 -12.15 -0.49 7.69
N PRO A 186 -12.60 -1.75 7.76
CA PRO A 186 -13.45 -2.35 6.73
C PRO A 186 -14.78 -1.60 6.55
N HIS A 187 -15.29 -0.96 7.61
CA HIS A 187 -16.50 -0.13 7.57
C HIS A 187 -16.39 1.05 6.59
N PHE A 188 -15.19 1.58 6.35
CA PHE A 188 -14.96 2.63 5.36
C PHE A 188 -14.71 2.07 3.95
N CYS A 189 -14.53 0.76 3.77
CA CYS A 189 -14.26 0.13 2.47
C CYS A 189 -15.51 -0.44 1.77
N ALA A 190 -16.72 -0.05 2.21
CA ALA A 190 -17.98 -0.57 1.67
C ALA A 190 -18.19 -0.27 0.16
N SER A 191 -17.47 0.71 -0.40
CA SER A 191 -17.49 1.04 -1.83
C SER A 191 -16.09 1.04 -2.44
N PRO A 192 -15.93 0.61 -3.70
CA PRO A 192 -14.69 0.80 -4.45
C PRO A 192 -14.22 2.26 -4.51
N ALA A 193 -15.16 3.22 -4.41
CA ALA A 193 -14.88 4.66 -4.45
C ALA A 193 -14.47 5.27 -3.10
N SER A 194 -14.47 4.48 -2.01
CA SER A 194 -14.14 5.00 -0.68
C SER A 194 -12.72 5.57 -0.64
N PRO A 195 -12.52 6.79 -0.12
CA PRO A 195 -11.21 7.43 -0.07
C PRO A 195 -10.29 6.68 0.89
N ALA A 196 -9.05 6.45 0.47
CA ALA A 196 -7.97 5.93 1.29
C ALA A 196 -6.67 6.47 0.72
N ALA A 197 -5.80 6.97 1.59
CA ALA A 197 -4.45 7.38 1.25
C ALA A 197 -3.49 6.76 2.27
N THR A 198 -2.53 5.98 1.76
CA THR A 198 -1.37 5.52 2.53
C THR A 198 -0.12 6.08 1.88
N PHE A 199 0.81 6.60 2.69
CA PHE A 199 2.15 6.97 2.24
C PHE A 199 3.16 5.97 2.80
N LEU A 200 3.89 5.28 1.93
CA LEU A 200 4.92 4.31 2.28
C LEU A 200 6.30 4.81 1.84
N ALA A 201 7.24 4.96 2.76
CA ALA A 201 8.66 5.20 2.43
C ALA A 201 9.43 3.87 2.46
N SER A 202 10.09 3.53 1.36
CA SER A 202 10.90 2.31 1.22
C SER A 202 12.34 2.65 0.84
N THR A 203 13.30 2.07 1.56
CA THR A 203 14.71 2.09 1.15
C THR A 203 15.06 0.72 0.58
N ARG A 204 15.27 0.61 -0.74
CA ARG A 204 15.81 -0.63 -1.32
C ARG A 204 17.25 -0.82 -0.84
N THR A 205 17.52 -1.94 -0.18
CA THR A 205 18.88 -2.44 0.04
C THR A 205 18.90 -3.92 -0.35
N PRO A 206 19.80 -4.37 -1.24
CA PRO A 206 20.02 -5.80 -1.45
C PRO A 206 20.61 -6.41 -0.17
N ILE A 207 19.91 -7.37 0.43
CA ILE A 207 20.35 -8.15 1.62
C ILE A 207 21.36 -9.24 1.20
N HIS A 208 22.38 -8.90 0.40
CA HIS A 208 23.34 -9.88 -0.12
C HIS A 208 24.73 -9.86 0.54
N ARG A 209 24.92 -9.10 1.63
CA ARG A 209 26.25 -8.97 2.26
C ARG A 209 26.23 -8.97 3.79
N PHE A 210 25.66 -10.02 4.38
CA PHE A 210 26.03 -10.49 5.72
C PHE A 210 26.00 -12.01 5.72
N ILE A 211 26.97 -12.63 5.03
CA ILE A 211 27.39 -13.99 5.32
C ILE A 211 28.65 -13.84 6.19
N VAL A 212 28.48 -13.87 7.51
CA VAL A 212 29.61 -14.19 8.40
C VAL A 212 29.77 -15.70 8.31
N ARG A 213 30.75 -16.16 7.52
CA ARG A 213 31.24 -17.54 7.63
C ARG A 213 32.05 -17.59 8.91
N HIS A 214 31.50 -18.21 9.95
CA HIS A 214 32.33 -18.78 11.01
C HIS A 214 33.03 -20.02 10.43
N GLN A 215 34.34 -19.93 10.28
CA GLN A 215 35.23 -21.01 10.72
C GLN A 215 35.89 -20.54 12.01
#